data_AF-A0A4U3A241-F1
#
_entry.id   AF-A0A4U3A241-F1
#
_cell.length_a   1.000
_cell.length_b   1.000
_cell.length_c   1.000
_cell.angle_alpha   90.00
_cell.angle_beta   90.00
_cell.angle_gamma   90.00
#
_symmetry.space_group_name_H-M   'P 1'
#
loop_
_entity.id
_entity.type
_entity.pdbx_description
1 polymer ?
#
loop_
_entity_poly.entity_id
_entity_poly.type
_entity_poly.pdbx_seq_one_letter_code
_entity_poly.pdbx_strand_id
1 'polypeptide(L)'
;MEKYHGKSTEQIIQKLMPDSVRSSVVMVWVVINFMILTPFLFPPTFTIYLYIILPFLLTANIWGVWVFFCKPNEPRLVHILYNGFMGITFSFGSFIVIQKIAYTFIKIETPLFLIVTFLLY
;
A
#
# COMPACT_ATOMS: atom_id res chain seq x y z
N MET A 1 31.74 12.02 19.39
CA MET A 1 30.68 10.97 19.41
C MET A 1 30.20 10.81 20.84
N GLU A 2 29.35 11.73 21.33
CA GLU A 2 29.07 11.86 22.77
C GLU A 2 27.61 12.29 23.00
N LYS A 3 26.64 11.55 22.45
CA LYS A 3 25.21 11.93 22.54
C LYS A 3 24.28 10.85 23.06
N TYR A 4 24.81 9.72 23.50
CA TYR A 4 24.02 8.54 23.90
C TYR A 4 24.38 7.95 25.27
N HIS A 5 25.33 8.56 26.01
CA HIS A 5 25.63 8.15 27.38
C HIS A 5 24.50 8.59 28.32
N GLY A 6 23.60 7.66 28.66
CA GLY A 6 22.63 7.83 29.75
C GLY A 6 21.14 7.75 29.37
N LYS A 7 20.80 7.51 28.10
CA LYS A 7 19.40 7.27 27.71
C LYS A 7 19.13 5.78 27.53
N SER A 8 18.14 5.26 28.27
CA SER A 8 17.61 3.91 28.08
C SER A 8 17.33 3.67 26.60
N THR A 9 17.65 2.47 26.10
CA THR A 9 17.47 2.05 24.71
C THR A 9 16.08 2.41 24.18
N GLU A 10 15.06 2.36 25.04
CA GLU A 10 13.69 2.75 24.73
C GLU A 10 13.54 4.22 24.34
N GLN A 11 14.26 5.16 24.98
CA GLN A 11 14.20 6.58 24.65
C GLN A 11 14.88 6.92 23.33
N ILE A 12 15.93 6.17 22.96
CA ILE A 12 16.59 6.29 21.65
C ILE A 12 15.67 5.76 20.56
N ILE A 13 15.09 4.58 20.80
CA ILE A 13 14.09 3.96 19.92
C ILE A 13 12.90 4.91 19.71
N GLN A 14 12.31 5.44 20.78
CA GLN A 14 11.15 6.33 20.73
C GLN A 14 11.43 7.67 20.02
N LYS A 15 12.70 8.11 19.97
CA LYS A 15 13.09 9.33 19.25
C LYS A 15 13.45 9.09 17.79
N LEU A 16 13.99 7.92 17.42
CA LEU A 16 14.24 7.54 16.02
C LEU A 16 13.00 6.97 15.31
N MET A 17 12.09 6.35 16.05
CA MET A 17 10.88 5.72 15.53
C MET A 17 9.93 6.68 14.78
N PRO A 18 9.64 7.92 15.24
CA PRO A 18 8.71 8.80 14.54
C PRO A 18 9.17 9.17 13.11
N ASP A 19 10.47 9.35 12.88
CA ASP A 19 11.01 9.67 11.55
C ASP A 19 11.06 8.43 10.63
N SER A 20 11.45 7.27 11.17
CA SER A 20 11.45 6.00 10.43
C SER A 20 10.03 5.58 10.01
N VAL A 21 9.07 5.72 10.91
CA VAL A 21 7.66 5.40 10.66
C VAL A 21 7.05 6.37 9.64
N ARG A 22 7.32 7.68 9.76
CA ARG A 22 6.87 8.65 8.76
C ARG A 22 7.45 8.37 7.38
N SER A 23 8.75 8.06 7.32
CA SER A 23 9.40 7.73 6.05
C SER A 23 8.82 6.45 5.44
N SER A 24 8.52 5.43 6.25
CA SER A 24 7.91 4.18 5.77
C SER A 24 6.49 4.41 5.24
N VAL A 25 5.66 5.16 5.96
CA VAL A 25 4.30 5.49 5.53
C VAL A 25 4.34 6.25 4.21
N VAL A 26 5.18 7.27 4.07
CA VAL A 26 5.31 8.08 2.85
C VAL A 26 5.85 7.26 1.68
N MET A 27 6.89 6.44 1.89
CA MET A 27 7.45 5.58 0.84
C MET A 27 6.41 4.59 0.32
N VAL A 28 5.68 3.92 1.22
CA VAL A 28 4.61 2.98 0.87
C VAL A 28 3.47 3.72 0.16
N TRP A 29 3.17 4.95 0.56
CA TRP A 29 2.17 5.79 -0.10
C TRP A 29 2.51 6.10 -1.55
N VAL A 30 3.75 6.56 -1.80
CA VAL A 30 4.20 6.92 -3.14
C VAL A 30 4.30 5.67 -4.02
N VAL A 31 4.90 4.59 -3.52
CA VAL A 31 5.09 3.36 -4.29
C VAL A 31 3.74 2.72 -4.64
N ILE A 32 2.84 2.54 -3.67
CA ILE A 32 1.57 1.83 -3.92
C ILE A 32 0.65 2.65 -4.82
N ASN A 33 0.47 3.95 -4.55
CA ASN A 33 -0.40 4.77 -5.39
C ASN A 33 0.17 4.86 -6.80
N PHE A 34 1.47 5.14 -6.96
CA PHE A 34 2.04 5.31 -8.30
C PHE A 34 2.06 3.99 -9.08
N MET A 35 2.49 2.90 -8.45
CA MET A 35 2.62 1.60 -9.13
C MET A 35 1.27 0.99 -9.49
N ILE A 36 0.24 1.15 -8.64
CA ILE A 36 -1.10 0.63 -8.92
C ILE A 36 -1.87 1.55 -9.86
N LEU A 37 -1.79 2.88 -9.74
CA LEU A 37 -2.56 3.81 -10.58
C LEU A 37 -1.97 3.95 -11.99
N THR A 38 -0.64 3.82 -12.17
CA THR A 38 0.02 4.00 -13.47
C THR A 38 -0.60 3.13 -14.57
N PRO A 39 -0.82 1.82 -14.38
CA PRO A 39 -1.50 0.97 -15.35
C PRO A 39 -2.89 1.46 -15.75
N PHE A 40 -3.60 2.17 -14.88
CA PHE A 40 -4.93 2.70 -15.17
C PHE A 40 -4.93 4.01 -15.93
N LEU A 41 -3.81 4.76 -15.98
CA LEU A 41 -3.68 5.95 -16.82
C LEU A 41 -3.71 5.61 -18.32
N PHE A 42 -3.42 4.35 -18.67
CA PHE A 42 -3.46 3.87 -20.05
C PHE A 42 -4.86 3.37 -20.44
N PRO A 43 -5.37 3.76 -21.62
CA PRO A 43 -6.68 3.35 -22.11
C PRO A 43 -6.77 1.81 -22.26
N PRO A 44 -7.93 1.20 -21.98
CA PRO A 44 -9.14 1.83 -21.45
C PRO A 44 -9.02 2.11 -19.94
N THR A 45 -9.13 3.40 -19.60
CA THR A 45 -8.91 4.00 -18.27
C THR A 45 -10.07 3.65 -17.32
N PHE A 46 -11.30 3.62 -17.85
CA PHE A 46 -12.52 3.33 -17.11
C PHE A 46 -12.89 1.85 -17.19
N THR A 47 -12.08 1.01 -16.55
CA THR A 47 -12.32 -0.43 -16.44
C THR A 47 -12.90 -0.80 -15.08
N ILE A 48 -13.67 -1.90 -15.01
CA ILE A 48 -14.22 -2.45 -13.76
C ILE A 48 -13.12 -2.68 -12.69
N TYR A 49 -11.91 -3.01 -13.13
CA TYR A 49 -10.71 -3.13 -12.31
C TYR A 49 -10.39 -1.87 -11.49
N LEU A 50 -10.61 -0.67 -12.04
CA LEU A 50 -10.36 0.59 -11.34
C LEU A 50 -11.35 0.75 -10.19
N TYR A 51 -12.64 0.48 -10.42
CA TYR A 51 -13.67 0.57 -9.40
C TYR A 51 -13.46 -0.42 -8.25
N ILE A 52 -12.86 -1.58 -8.54
CA ILE A 52 -12.52 -2.58 -7.52
C ILE A 52 -11.38 -2.08 -6.63
N ILE A 53 -10.33 -1.48 -7.20
CA ILE A 53 -9.13 -1.10 -6.43
C ILE A 53 -9.24 0.28 -5.76
N LEU A 54 -10.04 1.19 -6.33
CA LEU A 54 -10.25 2.55 -5.82
C LEU A 54 -10.65 2.61 -4.33
N PRO A 55 -11.65 1.84 -3.83
CA PRO A 55 -12.04 1.91 -2.43
C PRO A 55 -10.92 1.49 -1.47
N PHE A 56 -10.10 0.51 -1.85
CA PHE A 56 -8.94 0.08 -1.06
C PHE A 56 -7.89 1.19 -1.01
N LEU A 57 -7.59 1.80 -2.16
CA LEU A 57 -6.67 2.94 -2.22
C LEU A 57 -7.18 4.12 -1.39
N LEU A 58 -8.46 4.48 -1.50
CA LEU A 58 -9.03 5.58 -0.72
C LEU A 58 -8.95 5.32 0.78
N THR A 59 -9.29 4.10 1.21
CA THR A 59 -9.19 3.69 2.62
C THR A 59 -7.74 3.74 3.11
N ALA A 60 -6.81 3.22 2.32
CA ALA A 60 -5.38 3.29 2.59
C ALA A 60 -4.88 4.74 2.72
N ASN A 61 -5.31 5.62 1.83
CA ASN A 61 -4.91 7.03 1.83
C ASN A 61 -5.46 7.78 3.06
N ILE A 62 -6.75 7.66 3.36
CA ILE A 62 -7.38 8.32 4.51
C ILE A 62 -6.75 7.82 5.82
N TRP A 63 -6.55 6.50 5.94
CA TRP A 63 -5.94 5.90 7.13
C TRP A 63 -4.46 6.28 7.26
N GLY A 64 -3.71 6.35 6.14
CA GLY A 64 -2.32 6.79 6.13
C GLY A 64 -2.16 8.23 6.63
N VAL A 65 -3.03 9.14 6.19
CA VAL A 65 -3.08 10.52 6.68
C VAL A 65 -3.38 10.55 8.17
N TRP A 66 -4.37 9.77 8.63
CA TRP A 66 -4.71 9.68 10.05
C TRP A 66 -3.53 9.20 10.92
N VAL A 67 -2.84 8.14 10.48
CA VAL A 67 -1.66 7.59 11.17
C VAL A 67 -0.51 8.60 11.20
N PHE A 68 -0.33 9.36 10.12
CA PHE A 68 0.76 10.35 10.01
C PHE A 68 0.57 11.58 10.91
N PHE A 69 -0.66 12.10 11.01
CA PHE A 69 -0.96 13.35 11.74
C PHE A 69 -1.40 13.14 13.19
N CYS A 70 -2.21 12.13 13.48
CA CYS A 70 -2.91 12.05 14.77
C CYS A 70 -2.18 11.21 15.83
N LYS A 71 -1.29 10.28 15.47
CA LYS A 71 -0.64 9.37 16.43
C LYS A 71 0.82 9.01 16.09
N PRO A 72 1.79 9.94 16.21
CA PRO A 72 3.20 9.63 15.98
C PRO A 72 3.86 8.76 17.07
N ASN A 73 3.27 8.66 18.27
CA ASN A 73 3.86 8.02 19.45
C ASN A 73 3.00 6.89 20.07
N GLU A 74 1.94 6.46 19.39
CA GLU A 74 0.95 5.49 19.90
C GLU A 74 1.01 4.14 19.14
N PRO A 75 0.38 3.07 19.64
CA PRO A 75 0.98 1.75 19.78
C PRO A 75 1.44 1.13 18.46
N ARG A 76 2.60 0.47 18.50
CA ARG A 76 3.21 -0.38 17.46
C ARG A 76 2.19 -1.22 16.68
N LEU A 77 1.10 -1.64 17.34
CA LEU A 77 -0.02 -2.37 16.75
C LEU A 77 -0.72 -1.61 15.59
N VAL A 78 -1.02 -0.32 15.72
CA VAL A 78 -1.73 0.44 14.67
C VAL A 78 -0.86 0.55 13.42
N HIS A 79 0.45 0.77 13.61
CA HIS A 79 1.41 0.81 12.51
C HIS A 79 1.60 -0.56 11.85
N ILE A 80 1.66 -1.65 12.62
CA ILE A 80 1.69 -3.01 12.07
C ILE A 80 0.42 -3.30 11.27
N LEU A 81 -0.75 -2.91 11.79
CA LEU A 81 -2.03 -3.14 11.14
C LEU A 81 -2.15 -2.32 9.84
N TYR A 82 -1.73 -1.06 9.87
CA TYR A 82 -1.66 -0.22 8.68
C TYR A 82 -0.71 -0.82 7.63
N ASN A 83 0.50 -1.21 8.02
CA ASN A 83 1.45 -1.84 7.09
C ASN A 83 0.92 -3.16 6.52
N GLY A 84 0.22 -3.97 7.33
CA GLY A 84 -0.46 -5.18 6.86
C GLY A 84 -1.56 -4.87 5.86
N PHE A 85 -2.40 -3.87 6.14
CA PHE A 85 -3.45 -3.42 5.20
C PHE A 85 -2.87 -2.88 3.90
N MET A 86 -1.77 -2.12 3.96
CA MET A 86 -1.05 -1.66 2.78
C MET A 86 -0.47 -2.84 1.98
N GLY A 87 0.07 -3.85 2.66
CA GLY A 87 0.56 -5.07 2.03
C GLY A 87 -0.55 -5.83 1.29
N ILE A 88 -1.72 -6.00 1.90
CA ILE A 88 -2.89 -6.62 1.27
C ILE A 88 -3.35 -5.80 0.06
N THR A 89 -3.44 -4.47 0.22
CA THR A 89 -3.84 -3.56 -0.86
C THR A 89 -2.86 -3.63 -2.03
N PHE A 90 -1.56 -3.70 -1.75
CA PHE A 90 -0.53 -3.84 -2.78
C PHE A 90 -0.60 -5.17 -3.51
N SER A 91 -0.74 -6.26 -2.76
CA SER A 91 -0.81 -7.61 -3.31
C SER A 91 -2.04 -7.75 -4.21
N PHE A 92 -3.22 -7.41 -3.67
CA PHE A 92 -4.47 -7.46 -4.43
C PHE A 92 -4.48 -6.48 -5.60
N GLY A 93 -3.96 -5.27 -5.42
CA GLY A 93 -3.81 -4.29 -6.50
C GLY A 93 -2.91 -4.79 -7.64
N SER A 94 -1.80 -5.46 -7.31
CA SER A 94 -0.91 -6.06 -8.30
C SER A 94 -1.61 -7.17 -9.08
N PHE A 95 -2.39 -8.01 -8.41
CA PHE A 95 -3.23 -9.02 -9.07
C PHE A 95 -4.20 -8.37 -10.07
N ILE A 96 -4.93 -7.33 -9.66
CA ILE A 96 -5.87 -6.61 -10.52
C ILE A 96 -5.17 -5.95 -11.73
N VAL A 97 -3.97 -5.40 -11.53
CA VAL A 97 -3.15 -4.84 -12.61
C VAL A 97 -2.76 -5.90 -13.64
N ILE A 98 -2.35 -7.09 -13.19
CA ILE A 98 -2.03 -8.22 -14.08
C ILE A 98 -3.26 -8.61 -14.90
N GLN A 99 -4.45 -8.70 -14.27
CA GLN A 99 -5.70 -8.93 -14.99
C GLN A 99 -5.92 -7.85 -16.05
N LYS A 100 -5.88 -6.57 -15.68
CA LYS A 100 -6.05 -5.47 -16.64
C LYS A 100 -5.11 -5.62 -17.83
N ILE A 101 -3.84 -5.93 -17.59
CA ILE A 101 -2.84 -6.07 -18.66
C ILE A 101 -3.17 -7.27 -19.56
N ALA A 102 -3.51 -8.43 -18.98
CA ALA A 102 -3.85 -9.63 -19.73
C ALA A 102 -5.09 -9.45 -20.61
N TYR A 103 -6.16 -8.88 -20.07
CA TYR A 103 -7.39 -8.64 -20.83
C TYR A 103 -7.24 -7.51 -21.87
N THR A 104 -6.44 -6.48 -21.58
CA THR A 104 -6.31 -5.31 -22.47
C THR A 104 -5.25 -5.50 -23.56
N PHE A 105 -4.04 -5.91 -23.18
CA PHE A 105 -2.89 -5.94 -24.10
C PHE A 105 -2.70 -7.32 -24.74
N ILE A 106 -2.93 -8.39 -23.97
CA ILE A 106 -2.81 -9.77 -24.47
C ILE A 106 -4.10 -10.22 -25.16
N LYS A 107 -5.20 -9.44 -25.01
CA LYS A 107 -6.53 -9.71 -25.60
C LYS A 107 -7.07 -11.10 -25.24
N ILE A 108 -6.83 -11.54 -24.02
CA ILE A 108 -7.49 -12.73 -23.50
C ILE A 108 -8.97 -12.38 -23.32
N GLU A 109 -9.86 -12.99 -24.09
CA GLU A 109 -11.30 -12.68 -24.02
C GLU A 109 -12.05 -13.59 -23.04
N THR A 110 -11.42 -14.67 -22.59
CA THR A 110 -12.07 -15.70 -21.76
C THR A 110 -12.03 -15.34 -20.28
N PRO A 111 -13.19 -15.31 -19.58
CA PRO A 111 -13.23 -15.03 -18.14
C PRO A 111 -12.58 -16.14 -17.29
N LEU A 112 -12.32 -17.31 -17.89
CA LEU A 112 -11.61 -18.42 -17.27
C LEU A 112 -10.21 -18.03 -16.78
N PHE A 113 -9.54 -17.12 -17.48
CA PHE A 113 -8.21 -16.68 -17.08
C PHE A 113 -8.24 -16.01 -15.70
N LEU A 114 -9.28 -15.19 -15.43
CA LEU A 114 -9.44 -14.53 -14.13
C LEU A 114 -9.73 -15.56 -13.03
N ILE A 115 -10.60 -16.53 -13.31
CA ILE A 115 -10.97 -17.55 -12.31
C ILE A 115 -9.77 -18.41 -11.94
N VAL A 116 -9.03 -18.91 -12.94
CA VAL A 116 -7.87 -19.78 -12.71
C VAL A 116 -6.76 -19.03 -11.99
N THR A 117 -6.45 -17.81 -12.43
CA THR A 117 -5.41 -16.99 -11.77
C THR A 117 -5.81 -16.56 -10.37
N PHE A 118 -7.09 -16.34 -10.10
CA PHE A 118 -7.59 -16.06 -8.76
C PHE A 118 -7.49 -17.28 -7.83
N LEU A 119 -7.78 -18.49 -8.33
CA LEU A 119 -7.67 -19.72 -7.54
C LEU A 119 -6.21 -20.10 -7.20
N LEU A 120 -5.27 -19.68 -8.04
CA LEU A 120 -3.84 -19.92 -7.84
C LEU A 120 -3.16 -18.86 -6.97
N TYR A 121 -3.79 -17.70 -6.80
CA TYR A 121 -3.28 -16.54 -6.06
C TYR A 121 -3.63 -16.62 -4.57
#